data_AF-A0A348Z7D9-F1
#
_entry.id   AF-A0A348Z7D9-F1
#
_cell.length_a   1.000
_cell.length_b   1.000
_cell.length_c   1.000
_cell.angle_alpha   90.00
_cell.angle_beta   90.00
_cell.angle_gamma   90.00
#
_symmetry.space_group_name_H-M   'P 1'
#
loop_
_entity.id
_entity.type
_entity.pdbx_description
1 polymer ?
#
loop_
_entity_poly.entity_id
_entity_poly.type
_entity_poly.pdbx_seq_one_letter_code
_entity_poly.pdbx_strand_id
1 'polypeptide(L)'
;MNEIKDRLIQFMNDYNNNNIEDLNEFIDEYFIKEKDTSLIGAGLDDWYFGVEEIKESIKDYWIREDKYLKNINLNLENSVIFIEEEVAVIATGGRSAMNIKEQHMYENMMYRLKKDLKRSDVRKEELMQFAYEISRGFFEANLGENYIWPFRCTVFMINRQSKWMIKHINFSFGGVDYEKVFAHEDIPRKFRNINIIDNCGDEILKIRKAISILQEAYELRDVSLIDKYVKELFTSRNKIFIFGADEGENFSGHEGVYRLLEGDWKYWGDFNLNEENLYIDVHDNIALVYSRAFLKYSSDIQEIYDSLGDLFHEHLLPVEKSIKEKLLKMLWKINYRLYDAERGKVYLVPMKFTAILVKEKENWKFQHIHFSDIVDEMPKERII
;
A
#
# COMPACT_ATOMS: atom_id res chain seq x y z
N MET A 1 -19.00 -15.37 9.79
CA MET A 1 -18.00 -15.45 8.70
C MET A 1 -18.63 -15.46 7.31
N ASN A 2 -19.55 -16.38 6.99
CA ASN A 2 -20.22 -16.40 5.67
C ASN A 2 -20.96 -15.09 5.38
N GLU A 3 -21.72 -14.56 6.35
CA GLU A 3 -22.40 -13.26 6.21
C GLU A 3 -21.46 -12.10 5.83
N ILE A 4 -20.24 -12.07 6.37
CA ILE A 4 -19.24 -11.05 6.04
C ILE A 4 -18.75 -11.22 4.59
N LYS A 5 -18.50 -12.47 4.18
CA LYS A 5 -18.10 -12.77 2.80
C LYS A 5 -19.22 -12.41 1.83
N ASP A 6 -20.45 -12.82 2.10
CA ASP A 6 -21.63 -12.50 1.29
C ASP A 6 -21.81 -10.98 1.18
N ARG A 7 -21.58 -10.26 2.29
CA ARG A 7 -21.64 -8.80 2.31
C ARG A 7 -20.57 -8.15 1.43
N LEU A 8 -19.34 -8.64 1.47
CA LEU A 8 -18.26 -8.14 0.62
C LEU A 8 -18.47 -8.54 -0.85
N ILE A 9 -19.14 -9.66 -1.14
CA ILE A 9 -19.56 -10.04 -2.50
C ILE A 9 -20.59 -9.03 -3.04
N GLN A 10 -21.59 -8.68 -2.24
CA GLN A 10 -22.57 -7.64 -2.61
C GLN A 10 -21.87 -6.30 -2.87
N PHE A 11 -20.98 -5.88 -1.95
CA PHE A 11 -20.17 -4.66 -2.12
C PHE A 11 -19.42 -4.64 -3.46
N MET A 12 -18.74 -5.73 -3.83
CA MET A 12 -18.01 -5.80 -5.11
C MET A 12 -18.94 -5.73 -6.31
N ASN A 13 -20.06 -6.43 -6.29
CA ASN A 13 -21.01 -6.43 -7.40
C ASN A 13 -21.58 -5.03 -7.62
N ASP A 14 -21.98 -4.37 -6.54
CA ASP A 14 -22.54 -3.02 -6.61
C ASP A 14 -21.47 -1.99 -6.98
N TYR A 15 -20.25 -2.13 -6.45
CA TYR A 15 -19.12 -1.27 -6.82
C TYR A 15 -18.81 -1.36 -8.32
N ASN A 16 -18.77 -2.59 -8.85
CA ASN A 16 -18.42 -2.86 -10.25
C ASN A 16 -19.54 -2.48 -11.24
N ASN A 17 -20.75 -2.17 -10.76
CA ASN A 17 -21.78 -1.55 -11.60
C ASN A 17 -21.37 -0.13 -12.02
N ASN A 18 -20.48 0.53 -11.26
CA ASN A 18 -19.96 1.87 -11.54
C ASN A 18 -21.07 2.92 -11.80
N ASN A 19 -22.25 2.74 -11.19
CA ASN A 19 -23.39 3.63 -11.42
C ASN A 19 -23.31 4.88 -10.53
N ILE A 20 -22.90 6.01 -11.11
CA ILE A 20 -22.76 7.29 -10.42
C ILE A 20 -24.10 7.78 -9.86
N GLU A 21 -25.22 7.45 -10.50
CA GLU A 21 -26.56 7.87 -10.05
C GLU A 21 -26.91 7.25 -8.69
N ASP A 22 -26.42 6.04 -8.42
CA ASP A 22 -26.68 5.28 -7.18
C ASP A 22 -25.59 5.49 -6.12
N LEU A 23 -24.61 6.38 -6.36
CA LEU A 23 -23.43 6.52 -5.51
C LEU A 23 -23.79 6.85 -4.05
N ASN A 24 -24.81 7.68 -3.81
CA ASN A 24 -25.24 7.98 -2.44
C ASN A 24 -25.84 6.73 -1.75
N GLU A 25 -26.63 5.95 -2.48
CA GLU A 25 -27.21 4.71 -1.97
C GLU A 25 -26.12 3.68 -1.67
N PHE A 26 -25.11 3.58 -2.55
CA PHE A 26 -23.94 2.73 -2.34
C PHE A 26 -23.19 3.11 -1.05
N ILE A 27 -22.90 4.39 -0.84
CA ILE A 27 -22.20 4.87 0.37
C ILE A 27 -23.02 4.57 1.62
N ASP A 28 -24.32 4.86 1.59
CA ASP A 28 -25.25 4.62 2.69
C ASP A 28 -25.42 3.13 3.03
N GLU A 29 -25.33 2.29 2.01
CA GLU A 29 -25.47 0.85 2.13
C GLU A 29 -24.24 0.24 2.81
N TYR A 30 -23.04 0.63 2.40
CA TYR A 30 -21.81 -0.08 2.76
C TYR A 30 -20.96 0.59 3.84
N PHE A 31 -21.02 1.91 4.02
CA PHE A 31 -20.13 2.65 4.93
C PHE A 31 -20.85 3.19 6.17
N ILE A 32 -20.16 3.16 7.30
CA ILE A 32 -20.64 3.78 8.53
C ILE A 32 -20.61 5.30 8.39
N LYS A 33 -21.70 5.98 8.77
CA LYS A 33 -21.82 7.45 8.71
C LYS A 33 -21.17 8.14 9.91
N GLU A 34 -19.86 8.01 10.03
CA GLU A 34 -19.06 8.67 11.06
C GLU A 34 -17.92 9.46 10.41
N LYS A 35 -17.40 10.47 11.12
CA LYS A 35 -16.40 11.40 10.58
C LYS A 35 -15.04 10.75 10.34
N ASP A 36 -14.80 9.66 11.04
CA ASP A 36 -13.56 8.91 11.13
C ASP A 36 -13.65 7.59 10.34
N THR A 37 -14.81 7.24 9.78
CA THR A 37 -14.92 6.19 8.74
C THR A 37 -13.96 6.52 7.59
N SER A 38 -13.19 5.54 7.10
CA SER A 38 -12.09 5.84 6.17
C SER A 38 -12.01 4.93 4.95
N LEU A 39 -11.58 5.50 3.83
CA LEU A 39 -11.03 4.79 2.68
C LEU A 39 -9.58 5.26 2.48
N ILE A 40 -8.63 4.34 2.59
CA ILE A 40 -7.21 4.60 2.32
C ILE A 40 -6.88 3.92 0.98
N GLY A 41 -6.53 4.71 -0.04
CA GLY A 41 -6.07 4.19 -1.34
C GLY A 41 -4.57 3.95 -1.35
N ALA A 42 -3.97 3.76 -2.52
CA ALA A 42 -2.53 3.51 -2.63
C ALA A 42 -1.68 4.78 -2.77
N GLY A 43 -2.26 5.89 -3.25
CA GLY A 43 -1.53 7.15 -3.48
C GLY A 43 -1.19 7.90 -2.20
N LEU A 44 -0.24 8.83 -2.27
CA LEU A 44 0.28 9.57 -1.13
C LEU A 44 -0.82 10.36 -0.40
N ASP A 45 -1.70 10.96 -1.18
CA ASP A 45 -2.81 11.79 -0.72
C ASP A 45 -4.14 11.00 -0.67
N ASP A 46 -4.14 9.71 -0.99
CA ASP A 46 -5.34 8.86 -0.94
C ASP A 46 -5.67 8.45 0.50
N TRP A 47 -6.12 9.44 1.30
CA TRP A 47 -6.53 9.33 2.69
C TRP A 47 -7.87 10.06 2.87
N TYR A 48 -8.97 9.30 2.76
CA TYR A 48 -10.31 9.88 2.72
C TYR A 48 -11.05 9.54 4.02
N PHE A 49 -11.49 10.56 4.75
CA PHE A 49 -12.19 10.38 6.02
C PHE A 49 -13.57 11.04 6.00
N GLY A 50 -14.54 10.31 6.54
CA GLY A 50 -15.95 10.65 6.45
C GLY A 50 -16.55 10.28 5.09
N VAL A 51 -17.85 10.00 5.11
CA VAL A 51 -18.59 9.49 3.94
C VAL A 51 -18.56 10.41 2.72
N GLU A 52 -18.43 11.72 2.91
CA GLU A 52 -18.36 12.68 1.79
C GLU A 52 -17.05 12.60 1.02
N GLU A 53 -15.91 12.46 1.72
CA GLU A 53 -14.60 12.29 1.05
C GLU A 53 -14.50 10.92 0.38
N ILE A 54 -15.00 9.87 1.05
CA ILE A 54 -15.08 8.52 0.49
C ILE A 54 -15.91 8.52 -0.79
N LYS A 55 -17.06 9.21 -0.78
CA LYS A 55 -17.94 9.35 -1.94
C LYS A 55 -17.23 9.96 -3.14
N GLU A 56 -16.56 11.10 -2.95
CA GLU A 56 -15.82 11.74 -4.05
C GLU A 56 -14.64 10.89 -4.52
N SER A 57 -13.96 10.17 -3.62
CA SER A 57 -12.90 9.22 -3.98
C SER A 57 -13.41 8.08 -4.87
N ILE A 58 -14.51 7.43 -4.48
CA ILE A 58 -15.12 6.33 -5.25
C ILE A 58 -15.60 6.83 -6.62
N LYS A 59 -16.23 8.00 -6.66
CA LYS A 59 -16.62 8.65 -7.92
C LYS A 59 -15.42 8.90 -8.83
N ASP A 60 -14.30 9.37 -8.28
CA ASP A 60 -13.05 9.55 -9.02
C ASP A 60 -12.53 8.22 -9.57
N TYR A 61 -12.53 7.15 -8.77
CA TYR A 61 -12.17 5.81 -9.22
C TYR A 61 -13.08 5.31 -10.37
N TRP A 62 -14.39 5.53 -10.30
CA TRP A 62 -15.32 5.11 -11.35
C TRP A 62 -15.17 5.89 -12.65
N ILE A 63 -15.05 7.22 -12.58
CA ILE A 63 -15.07 8.10 -13.76
C ILE A 63 -13.71 8.13 -14.45
N ARG A 64 -12.62 8.34 -13.71
CA ARG A 64 -11.34 8.70 -14.32
C ARG A 64 -10.64 7.48 -14.93
N GLU A 65 -10.16 7.62 -16.16
CA GLU A 65 -9.44 6.54 -16.86
C GLU A 65 -8.04 6.29 -16.29
N ASP A 66 -7.46 7.28 -15.62
CA ASP A 66 -6.12 7.21 -15.03
C ASP A 66 -6.09 6.61 -13.61
N LYS A 67 -7.25 6.17 -13.09
CA LYS A 67 -7.40 5.57 -11.76
C LYS A 67 -7.54 4.06 -11.85
N TYR A 68 -7.01 3.36 -10.85
CA TYR A 68 -6.71 1.92 -10.91
C TYR A 68 -7.72 0.99 -10.22
N LEU A 69 -8.64 1.47 -9.36
CA LEU A 69 -9.66 0.64 -8.68
C LEU A 69 -11.02 0.68 -9.39
N LYS A 70 -11.17 0.11 -10.59
CA LYS A 70 -12.46 0.10 -11.31
C LYS A 70 -13.26 -1.18 -11.15
N ASN A 71 -12.71 -2.30 -11.63
CA ASN A 71 -13.38 -3.60 -11.58
C ASN A 71 -12.68 -4.47 -10.56
N ILE A 72 -13.07 -4.34 -9.30
CA ILE A 72 -12.43 -5.01 -8.18
C ILE A 72 -12.99 -6.43 -8.00
N ASN A 73 -12.12 -7.36 -7.64
CA ASN A 73 -12.48 -8.72 -7.27
C ASN A 73 -11.58 -9.16 -6.12
N LEU A 74 -12.16 -9.27 -4.93
CA LEU A 74 -11.52 -9.71 -3.69
C LEU A 74 -11.45 -11.24 -3.66
N ASN A 75 -10.29 -11.76 -3.30
CA ASN A 75 -10.07 -13.19 -3.10
C ASN A 75 -10.56 -13.63 -1.71
N LEU A 76 -11.88 -13.61 -1.51
CA LEU A 76 -12.50 -13.92 -0.22
C LEU A 76 -12.34 -15.39 0.19
N GLU A 77 -12.05 -16.30 -0.76
CA GLU A 77 -11.74 -17.70 -0.45
C GLU A 77 -10.46 -17.82 0.37
N ASN A 78 -9.42 -17.08 -0.02
CA ASN A 78 -8.12 -17.06 0.66
C ASN A 78 -7.97 -15.94 1.71
N SER A 79 -9.05 -15.23 2.02
CA SER A 79 -9.04 -14.18 3.04
C SER A 79 -8.78 -14.70 4.45
N VAL A 80 -8.09 -13.91 5.26
CA VAL A 80 -7.99 -14.09 6.70
C VAL A 80 -9.04 -13.19 7.35
N ILE A 81 -10.04 -13.82 7.98
CA ILE A 81 -11.11 -13.11 8.69
C ILE A 81 -10.97 -13.37 10.18
N PHE A 82 -10.87 -12.29 10.94
CA PHE A 82 -10.91 -12.28 12.39
C PHE A 82 -12.20 -11.58 12.85
N ILE A 83 -12.85 -12.12 13.88
CA ILE A 83 -14.10 -11.57 14.43
C ILE A 83 -13.97 -11.58 15.95
N GLU A 84 -14.21 -10.44 16.59
CA GLU A 84 -14.36 -10.31 18.03
C GLU A 84 -15.55 -9.40 18.30
N GLU A 85 -16.54 -9.91 19.03
CA GLU A 85 -17.77 -9.20 19.36
C GLU A 85 -18.48 -8.65 18.10
N GLU A 86 -18.66 -7.33 18.00
CA GLU A 86 -19.32 -6.66 16.89
C GLU A 86 -18.35 -6.22 15.78
N VAL A 87 -17.07 -6.59 15.87
CA VAL A 87 -16.03 -6.16 14.93
C VAL A 87 -15.51 -7.33 14.11
N ALA A 88 -15.32 -7.10 12.82
CA ALA A 88 -14.66 -8.02 11.92
C ALA A 88 -13.51 -7.34 11.17
N VAL A 89 -12.38 -8.03 11.10
CA VAL A 89 -11.18 -7.60 10.38
C VAL A 89 -10.89 -8.61 9.29
N ILE A 90 -10.77 -8.14 8.06
CA ILE A 90 -10.56 -8.96 6.87
C ILE A 90 -9.26 -8.50 6.22
N ALA A 91 -8.29 -9.41 6.12
CA ALA A 91 -7.12 -9.24 5.28
C ALA A 91 -7.26 -10.14 4.05
N THR A 92 -7.28 -9.54 2.85
CA THR A 92 -7.52 -10.27 1.60
C THR A 92 -6.70 -9.68 0.46
N GLY A 93 -6.23 -10.55 -0.43
CA GLY A 93 -5.81 -10.11 -1.76
C GLY A 93 -7.02 -9.82 -2.64
N GLY A 94 -6.78 -9.23 -3.80
CA GLY A 94 -7.77 -9.00 -4.84
C GLY A 94 -7.10 -8.63 -6.15
N ARG A 95 -7.90 -8.34 -7.16
CA ARG A 95 -7.45 -7.82 -8.45
C ARG A 95 -8.37 -6.72 -8.94
N SER A 96 -7.79 -5.73 -9.58
CA SER A 96 -8.51 -4.71 -10.34
C SER A 96 -8.26 -4.93 -11.83
N ALA A 97 -9.32 -4.97 -12.63
CA ALA A 97 -9.22 -5.16 -14.07
C ALA A 97 -9.65 -3.91 -14.85
N MET A 98 -8.88 -3.55 -15.88
CA MET A 98 -9.19 -2.43 -16.76
C MET A 98 -8.77 -2.74 -18.20
N ASN A 99 -9.44 -2.09 -19.15
CA ASN A 99 -8.98 -2.03 -20.54
C ASN A 99 -8.49 -0.60 -20.81
N ILE A 100 -7.21 -0.45 -21.12
CA ILE A 100 -6.58 0.83 -21.41
C ILE A 100 -6.02 0.77 -22.81
N LYS A 101 -6.54 1.65 -23.67
CA LYS A 101 -6.13 1.71 -25.07
C LYS A 101 -4.70 2.20 -25.18
N GLU A 102 -3.93 1.57 -26.06
CA GLU A 102 -2.55 1.92 -26.34
C GLU A 102 -2.40 3.40 -26.74
N GLN A 103 -3.34 3.90 -27.57
CA GLN A 103 -3.40 5.31 -27.97
C GLN A 103 -3.47 6.26 -26.77
N HIS A 104 -4.27 5.92 -25.75
CA HIS A 104 -4.43 6.77 -24.57
C HIS A 104 -3.13 6.87 -23.76
N MET A 105 -2.37 5.77 -23.66
CA MET A 105 -1.06 5.77 -23.01
C MET A 105 -0.08 6.71 -23.73
N TYR A 106 -0.04 6.65 -25.06
CA TYR A 106 0.81 7.52 -25.87
C TYR A 106 0.43 8.99 -25.74
N GLU A 107 -0.87 9.31 -25.77
CA GLU A 107 -1.36 10.67 -25.60
C GLU A 107 -0.98 11.24 -24.23
N ASN A 108 -1.13 10.45 -23.16
CA ASN A 108 -0.73 10.85 -21.81
C ASN A 108 0.78 11.07 -21.69
N MET A 109 1.61 10.17 -22.21
CA MET A 109 3.08 10.35 -22.21
C MET A 109 3.49 11.61 -22.99
N MET A 110 2.91 11.84 -24.17
CA MET A 110 3.19 13.02 -24.98
C MET A 110 2.72 14.32 -24.31
N TYR A 111 1.60 14.27 -23.59
CA TYR A 111 1.11 15.40 -22.81
C TYR A 111 2.09 15.78 -21.69
N ARG A 112 2.53 14.79 -20.89
CA ARG A 112 3.52 15.00 -19.82
C ARG A 112 4.83 15.56 -20.36
N LEU A 113 5.36 14.95 -21.42
CA LEU A 113 6.57 15.43 -22.09
C LEU A 113 6.48 16.90 -22.50
N LYS A 114 5.38 17.28 -23.15
CA LYS A 114 5.15 18.66 -23.59
C LYS A 114 5.02 19.62 -22.43
N LYS A 115 4.46 19.18 -21.30
CA LYS A 115 4.32 19.99 -20.09
C LYS A 115 5.69 20.30 -19.49
N ASP A 116 6.54 19.28 -19.38
CA ASP A 116 7.84 19.42 -18.70
C ASP A 116 8.88 20.12 -19.59
N LEU A 117 8.95 19.82 -20.90
CA LEU A 117 9.89 20.48 -21.82
C LEU A 117 9.60 21.95 -22.09
N LYS A 118 8.39 22.44 -21.76
CA LYS A 118 8.07 23.87 -21.86
C LYS A 118 8.65 24.69 -20.72
N ARG A 119 9.17 24.05 -19.67
CA ARG A 119 9.82 24.72 -18.55
C ARG A 119 11.25 25.12 -18.93
N SER A 120 11.69 26.28 -18.48
CA SER A 120 13.06 26.79 -18.74
C SER A 120 14.11 26.23 -17.77
N ASP A 121 13.69 25.48 -16.75
CA ASP A 121 14.49 25.05 -15.59
C ASP A 121 14.57 23.52 -15.43
N VAL A 122 14.42 22.76 -16.53
CA VAL A 122 14.40 21.29 -16.49
C VAL A 122 15.72 20.75 -15.95
N ARG A 123 15.64 19.94 -14.88
CA ARG A 123 16.78 19.31 -14.21
C ARG A 123 17.13 17.96 -14.86
N LYS A 124 18.39 17.53 -14.72
CA LYS A 124 18.86 16.22 -15.22
C LYS A 124 18.03 15.05 -14.66
N GLU A 125 17.69 15.11 -13.37
CA GLU A 125 16.81 14.15 -12.70
C GLU A 125 15.45 14.01 -13.41
N GLU A 126 14.82 15.13 -13.78
CA GLU A 126 13.52 15.15 -14.46
C GLU A 126 13.61 14.52 -15.87
N LEU A 127 14.73 14.73 -16.58
CA LEU A 127 14.96 14.09 -17.87
C LEU A 127 15.15 12.57 -17.73
N MET A 128 15.82 12.11 -16.67
CA MET A 128 16.01 10.68 -16.40
C MET A 128 14.71 10.00 -15.98
N GLN A 129 13.91 10.65 -15.13
CA GLN A 129 12.55 10.21 -14.81
C GLN A 129 11.72 10.06 -16.09
N PHE A 130 11.81 11.02 -17.00
CA PHE A 130 11.06 10.95 -18.25
C PHE A 130 11.51 9.79 -19.16
N ALA A 131 12.82 9.54 -19.29
CA ALA A 131 13.34 8.38 -20.02
C ALA A 131 12.84 7.05 -19.42
N TYR A 132 12.83 6.96 -18.08
CA TYR A 132 12.24 5.86 -17.33
C TYR A 132 10.76 5.66 -17.70
N GLU A 133 9.93 6.72 -17.59
CA GLU A 133 8.49 6.66 -17.88
C GLU A 133 8.19 6.23 -19.33
N ILE A 134 8.92 6.73 -20.33
CA ILE A 134 8.75 6.29 -21.73
C ILE A 134 9.05 4.79 -21.86
N SER A 135 10.20 4.35 -21.35
CA SER A 135 10.61 2.96 -21.51
C SER A 135 9.67 1.99 -20.81
N ARG A 136 9.11 2.39 -19.66
CA ARG A 136 8.00 1.69 -19.00
C ARG A 136 6.76 1.65 -19.90
N GLY A 137 6.35 2.78 -20.45
CA GLY A 137 5.18 2.86 -21.34
C GLY A 137 5.28 1.93 -22.56
N PHE A 138 6.48 1.81 -23.17
CA PHE A 138 6.70 0.85 -24.24
C PHE A 138 6.61 -0.61 -23.79
N PHE A 139 7.17 -0.93 -22.61
CA PHE A 139 7.05 -2.26 -22.04
C PHE A 139 5.58 -2.60 -21.76
N GLU A 140 4.83 -1.69 -21.14
CA GLU A 140 3.42 -1.87 -20.85
C GLU A 140 2.59 -2.00 -22.12
N ALA A 141 2.71 -1.10 -23.10
CA ALA A 141 1.99 -1.21 -24.37
C ALA A 141 2.21 -2.59 -25.04
N ASN A 142 3.40 -3.17 -24.89
CA ASN A 142 3.71 -4.48 -25.44
C ASN A 142 2.98 -5.65 -24.76
N LEU A 143 2.59 -5.55 -23.48
CA LEU A 143 1.81 -6.60 -22.81
C LEU A 143 0.30 -6.52 -23.14
N GLY A 144 -0.11 -5.52 -23.91
CA GLY A 144 -1.48 -5.36 -24.42
C GLY A 144 -2.36 -4.43 -23.58
N GLU A 145 -3.61 -4.29 -24.01
CA GLU A 145 -4.57 -3.31 -23.48
C GLU A 145 -5.38 -3.81 -22.27
N ASN A 146 -5.29 -5.09 -21.92
CA ASN A 146 -5.96 -5.66 -20.75
C ASN A 146 -5.02 -5.63 -19.55
N TYR A 147 -5.38 -4.84 -18.55
CA TYR A 147 -4.61 -4.65 -17.32
C TYR A 147 -5.31 -5.37 -16.18
N ILE A 148 -4.58 -6.23 -15.47
CA ILE A 148 -5.03 -6.84 -14.24
C ILE A 148 -3.99 -6.54 -13.18
N TRP A 149 -4.35 -5.69 -12.21
CA TRP A 149 -3.47 -5.33 -11.11
C TRP A 149 -3.89 -6.07 -9.84
N PRO A 150 -3.05 -6.97 -9.32
CA PRO A 150 -3.25 -7.54 -8.00
C PRO A 150 -3.12 -6.45 -6.94
N PHE A 151 -3.98 -6.50 -5.94
CA PHE A 151 -3.96 -5.58 -4.81
C PHE A 151 -4.16 -6.33 -3.50
N ARG A 152 -3.82 -5.69 -2.39
CA ARG A 152 -4.08 -6.16 -1.03
C ARG A 152 -5.05 -5.21 -0.36
N CYS A 153 -5.90 -5.77 0.48
CA CYS A 153 -6.99 -5.06 1.10
C CYS A 153 -7.13 -5.46 2.56
N THR A 154 -7.21 -4.45 3.43
CA THR A 154 -7.60 -4.62 4.85
C THR A 154 -8.93 -3.94 5.04
N VAL A 155 -9.95 -4.68 5.49
CA VAL A 155 -11.28 -4.16 5.78
C VAL A 155 -11.56 -4.32 7.27
N PHE A 156 -11.96 -3.23 7.92
CA PHE A 156 -12.48 -3.19 9.28
C PHE A 156 -13.99 -2.92 9.20
N MET A 157 -14.78 -3.89 9.67
CA MET A 157 -16.24 -3.82 9.64
C MET A 157 -16.80 -3.85 11.05
N ILE A 158 -17.92 -3.15 11.25
CA ILE A 158 -18.70 -3.17 12.50
C ILE A 158 -20.09 -3.70 12.17
N ASN A 159 -20.59 -4.60 13.01
CA ASN A 159 -21.95 -5.08 12.97
C ASN A 159 -22.87 -4.05 13.62
N ARG A 160 -23.68 -3.34 12.82
CA ARG A 160 -24.73 -2.45 13.32
C ARG A 160 -26.08 -3.08 13.05
N GLN A 161 -26.82 -3.39 14.11
CA GLN A 161 -28.19 -3.90 14.02
C GLN A 161 -28.30 -5.13 13.09
N SER A 162 -27.39 -6.09 13.23
CA SER A 162 -27.29 -7.30 12.38
C SER A 162 -26.87 -7.04 10.94
N LYS A 163 -26.24 -5.89 10.65
CA LYS A 163 -25.70 -5.55 9.33
C LYS A 163 -24.22 -5.17 9.46
N TRP A 164 -23.37 -5.91 8.74
CA TRP A 164 -21.94 -5.60 8.66
C TRP A 164 -21.70 -4.40 7.75
N MET A 165 -21.14 -3.33 8.31
CA MET A 165 -20.81 -2.08 7.62
C MET A 165 -19.32 -1.81 7.67
N ILE A 166 -18.76 -1.27 6.60
CA ILE A 166 -17.36 -0.88 6.50
C ILE A 166 -17.16 0.38 7.34
N LYS A 167 -16.30 0.27 8.35
CA LYS A 167 -15.77 1.41 9.11
C LYS A 167 -14.48 1.90 8.47
N HIS A 168 -13.58 0.99 8.13
CA HIS A 168 -12.32 1.33 7.47
C HIS A 168 -12.00 0.35 6.36
N ILE A 169 -11.47 0.86 5.25
CA ILE A 169 -10.93 0.04 4.17
C ILE A 169 -9.61 0.62 3.69
N ASN A 170 -8.59 -0.21 3.53
CA ASN A 170 -7.26 0.16 3.07
C ASN A 170 -6.89 -0.72 1.86
N PHE A 171 -6.54 -0.08 0.74
CA PHE A 171 -6.05 -0.74 -0.47
C PHE A 171 -4.55 -0.43 -0.68
N SER A 172 -3.80 -1.44 -1.08
CA SER A 172 -2.42 -1.27 -1.55
C SER A 172 -2.13 -2.15 -2.76
N PHE A 173 -1.08 -1.79 -3.49
CA PHE A 173 -0.52 -2.59 -4.57
C PHE A 173 0.91 -2.96 -4.19
N GLY A 174 1.43 -4.06 -4.73
CA GLY A 174 2.86 -4.32 -4.66
C GLY A 174 3.62 -3.20 -5.37
N GLY A 175 4.53 -2.54 -4.66
CA GLY A 175 5.43 -1.56 -5.24
C GLY A 175 6.74 -2.23 -5.62
N VAL A 176 7.15 -2.09 -6.89
CA VAL A 176 8.41 -2.69 -7.38
C VAL A 176 9.56 -1.69 -7.48
N ASP A 177 9.21 -0.41 -7.46
CA ASP A 177 10.10 0.69 -7.77
C ASP A 177 9.58 1.88 -6.95
N TYR A 178 10.39 2.44 -6.03
CA TYR A 178 10.00 3.57 -5.18
C TYR A 178 9.52 4.75 -6.05
N GLU A 179 8.20 4.85 -6.24
CA GLU A 179 7.55 5.79 -7.17
C GLU A 179 7.80 7.23 -6.73
N LYS A 180 7.73 7.41 -5.42
CA LYS A 180 7.90 8.69 -4.78
C LYS A 180 9.05 8.60 -3.81
N VAL A 181 9.98 9.54 -3.94
CA VAL A 181 11.04 9.74 -2.96
C VAL A 181 11.09 11.22 -2.61
N PHE A 182 11.52 11.51 -1.40
CA PHE A 182 11.84 12.85 -0.94
C PHE A 182 13.34 12.96 -0.73
N ALA A 183 13.91 14.13 -1.04
CA ALA A 183 15.23 14.47 -0.54
C ALA A 183 15.21 14.44 0.99
N HIS A 184 16.33 14.00 1.61
CA HIS A 184 16.44 13.80 3.06
C HIS A 184 15.99 15.01 3.89
N GLU A 185 16.21 16.22 3.38
CA GLU A 185 16.03 17.49 4.11
C GLU A 185 14.59 18.03 4.08
N ASP A 186 13.71 17.49 3.23
CA ASP A 186 12.37 18.05 2.97
C ASP A 186 11.27 16.98 2.95
N ILE A 187 10.78 16.55 4.13
CA ILE A 187 9.45 15.93 4.21
C ILE A 187 8.42 17.06 4.32
N PRO A 188 7.56 17.30 3.33
CA PRO A 188 6.54 18.32 3.43
C PRO A 188 5.68 18.07 4.68
N ARG A 189 5.53 19.10 5.53
CA ARG A 189 4.76 19.01 6.79
C ARG A 189 3.35 18.46 6.58
N LYS A 190 2.74 18.74 5.42
CA LYS A 190 1.43 18.21 5.01
C LYS A 190 1.36 16.67 4.94
N PHE A 191 2.50 15.98 4.83
CA PHE A 191 2.58 14.53 4.77
C PHE A 191 2.82 13.86 6.12
N ARG A 192 3.22 14.60 7.15
CA ARG A 192 3.48 13.98 8.46
C ARG A 192 2.20 13.71 9.23
N ASN A 193 1.17 14.52 9.02
CA ASN A 193 -0.02 14.49 9.89
C ASN A 193 -1.20 13.80 9.21
N ILE A 194 -1.96 13.03 9.98
CA ILE A 194 -3.33 12.64 9.67
C ILE A 194 -4.23 13.59 10.47
N ASN A 195 -4.95 14.49 9.79
CA ASN A 195 -5.65 15.60 10.44
C ASN A 195 -7.03 15.20 10.98
N ILE A 196 -7.06 14.29 11.95
CA ILE A 196 -8.26 13.92 12.71
C ILE A 196 -7.97 14.15 14.18
N ILE A 197 -8.99 14.50 14.95
CA ILE A 197 -8.84 14.70 16.39
C ILE A 197 -8.44 13.36 17.00
N ASP A 198 -7.24 13.30 17.56
CA ASP A 198 -6.78 12.15 18.33
C ASP A 198 -7.74 11.89 19.49
N ASN A 199 -8.21 10.65 19.59
CA ASN A 199 -8.83 10.17 20.80
C ASN A 199 -7.77 10.15 21.92
N CYS A 200 -8.16 10.54 23.13
CA CYS A 200 -7.29 10.48 24.31
C CYS A 200 -7.85 9.47 25.32
N GLY A 201 -7.01 8.57 25.83
CA GLY A 201 -7.41 7.59 26.83
C GLY A 201 -6.31 6.58 27.17
N ASP A 202 -6.50 5.84 28.26
CA ASP A 202 -5.51 4.88 28.77
C ASP A 202 -5.20 3.78 27.75
N GLU A 203 -6.20 3.29 27.01
CA GLU A 203 -6.01 2.26 25.99
C GLU A 203 -5.16 2.79 24.82
N ILE A 204 -5.34 4.04 24.42
CA ILE A 204 -4.55 4.69 23.37
C ILE A 204 -3.08 4.82 23.79
N LEU A 205 -2.82 5.16 25.06
CA LEU A 205 -1.46 5.19 25.58
C LEU A 205 -0.80 3.80 25.56
N LYS A 206 -1.56 2.74 25.88
CA LYS A 206 -1.06 1.36 25.79
C LYS A 206 -0.80 0.92 24.35
N ILE A 207 -1.65 1.32 23.40
CA ILE A 207 -1.44 1.07 21.96
C ILE A 207 -0.20 1.81 21.46
N ARG A 208 -0.07 3.10 21.78
CA ARG A 208 1.13 3.90 21.46
C ARG A 208 2.39 3.26 22.02
N LYS A 209 2.35 2.72 23.25
CA LYS A 209 3.47 1.97 23.81
C LYS A 209 3.85 0.72 22.99
N ALA A 210 2.86 -0.06 22.52
CA ALA A 210 3.14 -1.22 21.66
C ALA A 210 3.78 -0.80 20.33
N ILE A 211 3.33 0.33 19.76
CA ILE A 211 3.90 0.94 18.56
C ILE A 211 5.35 1.40 18.81
N SER A 212 5.64 2.04 19.94
CA SER A 212 7.00 2.48 20.30
C SER A 212 7.97 1.32 20.48
N ILE A 213 7.51 0.20 21.04
CA ILE A 213 8.33 -1.01 21.15
C ILE A 213 8.61 -1.59 19.75
N LEU A 214 7.66 -1.51 18.81
CA LEU A 214 7.90 -1.92 17.42
C LEU A 214 8.93 -1.01 16.74
N GLN A 215 8.82 0.30 16.88
CA GLN A 215 9.80 1.26 16.35
C GLN A 215 11.19 1.02 16.94
N GLU A 216 11.30 0.84 18.26
CA GLU A 216 12.56 0.49 18.94
C GLU A 216 13.20 -0.76 18.33
N ALA A 217 12.39 -1.79 18.02
CA ALA A 217 12.88 -3.00 17.38
C ALA A 217 13.46 -2.74 15.98
N TYR A 218 12.81 -1.89 15.18
CA TYR A 218 13.28 -1.47 13.84
C TYR A 218 14.49 -0.53 13.88
N GLU A 219 14.73 0.18 14.99
CA GLU A 219 15.93 0.99 15.21
C GLU A 219 17.12 0.12 15.65
N LEU A 220 16.89 -0.86 16.53
CA LEU A 220 17.92 -1.76 17.03
C LEU A 220 18.38 -2.78 15.98
N ARG A 221 17.44 -3.36 15.21
CA ARG A 221 17.69 -4.34 14.15
C ARG A 221 18.50 -5.56 14.57
N ASP A 222 18.51 -5.88 15.86
CA ASP A 222 19.26 -7.01 16.37
C ASP A 222 18.47 -8.31 16.16
N VAL A 223 18.83 -9.06 15.11
CA VAL A 223 18.22 -10.34 14.73
C VAL A 223 18.17 -11.34 15.89
N SER A 224 19.09 -11.24 16.87
CA SER A 224 19.08 -12.11 18.06
C SER A 224 17.91 -11.83 19.02
N LEU A 225 17.23 -10.69 18.89
CA LEU A 225 16.11 -10.27 19.71
C LEU A 225 14.73 -10.55 19.06
N ILE A 226 14.66 -11.10 17.84
CA ILE A 226 13.38 -11.32 17.15
C ILE A 226 12.40 -12.12 18.02
N ASP A 227 12.83 -13.23 18.62
CA ASP A 227 11.97 -14.06 19.46
C ASP A 227 11.36 -13.30 20.64
N LYS A 228 12.11 -12.35 21.21
CA LYS A 228 11.62 -11.47 22.28
C LYS A 228 10.50 -10.59 21.74
N TYR A 229 10.76 -9.86 20.65
CA TYR A 229 9.80 -8.93 20.07
C TYR A 229 8.55 -9.64 19.52
N VAL A 230 8.70 -10.80 18.88
CA VAL A 230 7.56 -11.61 18.40
C VAL A 230 6.63 -11.98 19.57
N LYS A 231 7.18 -12.46 20.68
CA LYS A 231 6.38 -12.83 21.87
C LYS A 231 5.76 -11.62 22.56
N GLU A 232 6.48 -10.51 22.62
CA GLU A 232 6.04 -9.29 23.29
C GLU A 232 4.91 -8.60 22.51
N LEU A 233 5.12 -8.40 21.20
CA LEU A 233 4.30 -7.55 20.36
C LEU A 233 3.14 -8.26 19.67
N PHE A 234 3.23 -9.56 19.38
CA PHE A 234 2.25 -10.25 18.54
C PHE A 234 1.34 -11.19 19.35
N THR A 235 0.07 -11.23 18.95
CA THR A 235 -0.96 -12.07 19.61
C THR A 235 -0.61 -13.55 19.55
N SER A 236 -0.91 -14.30 20.61
CA SER A 236 -0.87 -15.77 20.56
C SER A 236 -2.26 -16.40 20.44
N ARG A 237 -3.32 -15.60 20.61
CA ARG A 237 -4.72 -16.08 20.60
C ARG A 237 -5.27 -16.24 19.20
N ASN A 238 -4.87 -15.36 18.28
CA ASN A 238 -5.51 -15.23 16.98
C ASN A 238 -4.54 -15.54 15.83
N LYS A 239 -5.09 -15.81 14.65
CA LYS A 239 -4.29 -15.97 13.44
C LYS A 239 -3.65 -14.62 13.09
N ILE A 240 -2.34 -14.53 13.29
CA ILE A 240 -1.54 -13.39 12.82
C ILE A 240 -1.45 -13.47 11.31
N PHE A 241 -1.59 -12.33 10.65
CA PHE A 241 -1.36 -12.21 9.23
C PHE A 241 -0.74 -10.86 8.89
N ILE A 242 0.29 -10.82 8.05
CA ILE A 242 0.97 -9.57 7.69
C ILE A 242 1.08 -9.49 6.17
N PHE A 243 0.70 -8.33 5.63
CA PHE A 243 1.14 -7.88 4.31
C PHE A 243 2.45 -7.10 4.49
N GLY A 244 3.55 -7.62 3.94
CA GLY A 244 4.82 -6.89 3.79
C GLY A 244 4.69 -5.77 2.76
N ALA A 245 5.76 -5.18 2.27
CA ALA A 245 5.63 -4.12 1.26
C ALA A 245 5.39 -4.66 -0.15
N ASP A 246 5.92 -5.84 -0.47
CA ASP A 246 5.90 -6.40 -1.83
C ASP A 246 4.69 -7.33 -2.11
N GLU A 247 4.33 -7.56 -3.37
CA GLU A 247 3.12 -8.27 -3.83
C GLU A 247 3.04 -9.71 -3.27
N GLY A 248 4.19 -10.37 -3.14
CA GLY A 248 4.30 -11.75 -2.65
C GLY A 248 4.41 -11.88 -1.13
N GLU A 249 4.56 -10.78 -0.40
CA GLU A 249 4.91 -10.78 1.03
C GLU A 249 3.70 -10.99 1.93
N ASN A 250 3.24 -12.24 1.99
CA ASN A 250 2.14 -12.68 2.83
C ASN A 250 2.67 -13.58 3.94
N PHE A 251 2.74 -13.05 5.16
CA PHE A 251 3.26 -13.77 6.32
C PHE A 251 2.14 -14.17 7.26
N SER A 252 2.25 -15.34 7.89
CA SER A 252 1.25 -15.81 8.85
C SER A 252 1.87 -16.50 10.05
N GLY A 253 1.22 -16.33 11.21
CA GLY A 253 1.71 -16.86 12.49
C GLY A 253 3.06 -16.27 12.92
N HIS A 254 3.54 -16.68 14.11
CA HIS A 254 4.81 -16.19 14.65
C HIS A 254 6.02 -16.49 13.76
N GLU A 255 6.04 -17.62 13.05
CA GLU A 255 7.10 -17.93 12.08
C GLU A 255 7.11 -16.93 10.93
N GLY A 256 5.94 -16.55 10.41
CA GLY A 256 5.84 -15.51 9.38
C GLY A 256 6.35 -14.16 9.87
N VAL A 257 5.99 -13.76 11.10
CA VAL A 257 6.51 -12.54 11.73
C VAL A 257 8.03 -12.59 11.86
N TYR A 258 8.58 -13.73 12.30
CA TYR A 258 10.02 -13.90 12.42
C TYR A 258 10.72 -13.66 11.08
N ARG A 259 10.23 -14.29 10.00
CA ARG A 259 10.82 -14.15 8.66
C ARG A 259 10.76 -12.72 8.14
N LEU A 260 9.64 -12.03 8.36
CA LEU A 260 9.49 -10.62 7.98
C LEU A 260 10.51 -9.75 8.72
N LEU A 261 10.52 -9.80 10.06
CA LEU A 261 11.44 -8.98 10.86
C LEU A 261 12.90 -9.29 10.54
N GLU A 262 13.26 -10.56 10.35
CA GLU A 262 14.61 -10.94 9.95
C GLU A 262 15.00 -10.35 8.59
N GLY A 263 14.09 -10.41 7.60
CA GLY A 263 14.31 -9.81 6.29
C GLY A 263 14.46 -8.30 6.38
N ASP A 264 13.51 -7.63 7.02
CA ASP A 264 13.50 -6.19 7.16
C ASP A 264 14.75 -5.67 7.89
N TRP A 265 15.15 -6.29 8.99
CA TRP A 265 16.28 -5.82 9.79
C TRP A 265 17.62 -6.01 9.08
N LYS A 266 17.71 -6.99 8.18
CA LYS A 266 18.91 -7.24 7.37
C LYS A 266 19.00 -6.33 6.14
N TYR A 267 17.87 -6.02 5.51
CA TYR A 267 17.88 -5.50 4.12
C TYR A 267 17.10 -4.21 3.91
N TRP A 268 16.19 -3.82 4.80
CA TRP A 268 15.37 -2.62 4.61
C TRP A 268 16.12 -1.33 4.98
N GLY A 269 15.66 -0.19 4.46
CA GLY A 269 16.13 1.14 4.89
C GLY A 269 15.69 1.49 6.31
N ASP A 270 16.25 2.55 6.93
CA ASP A 270 15.89 2.96 8.30
C ASP A 270 14.39 3.30 8.36
N PHE A 271 13.63 2.47 9.07
CA PHE A 271 12.19 2.60 9.15
C PHE A 271 11.80 3.58 10.25
N ASN A 272 10.90 4.50 9.92
CA ASN A 272 10.32 5.46 10.84
C ASN A 272 8.80 5.38 10.70
N LEU A 273 8.15 4.91 11.76
CA LEU A 273 6.70 4.72 11.79
C LEU A 273 5.95 6.05 11.90
N ASN A 274 6.60 7.17 12.27
CA ASN A 274 5.96 8.48 12.52
C ASN A 274 4.94 8.41 13.66
N GLU A 275 5.41 7.88 14.80
CA GLU A 275 4.59 7.54 15.97
C GLU A 275 3.89 8.74 16.61
N GLU A 276 4.41 9.95 16.40
CA GLU A 276 3.82 11.17 16.93
C GLU A 276 2.53 11.57 16.20
N ASN A 277 2.27 11.02 15.01
CA ASN A 277 1.12 11.37 14.15
C ASN A 277 0.20 10.18 13.80
N LEU A 278 0.14 9.18 14.68
CA LEU A 278 -0.76 8.02 14.51
C LEU A 278 -2.22 8.43 14.58
N TYR A 279 -3.02 7.88 13.66
CA TYR A 279 -4.46 7.77 13.87
C TYR A 279 -4.76 6.43 14.55
N ILE A 280 -5.55 6.45 15.62
CA ILE A 280 -5.91 5.26 16.40
C ILE A 280 -7.42 5.25 16.62
N ASP A 281 -8.08 4.19 16.15
CA ASP A 281 -9.50 3.92 16.43
C ASP A 281 -9.64 2.66 17.27
N VAL A 282 -10.41 2.73 18.36
CA VAL A 282 -10.53 1.65 19.36
C VAL A 282 -11.99 1.24 19.47
N HIS A 283 -12.25 -0.04 19.22
CA HIS A 283 -13.54 -0.70 19.38
C HIS A 283 -13.38 -1.89 20.32
N ASP A 284 -13.73 -1.67 21.59
CA ASP A 284 -13.59 -2.64 22.68
C ASP A 284 -12.19 -3.26 22.79
N ASN A 285 -12.05 -4.51 22.35
CA ASN A 285 -10.81 -5.29 22.42
C ASN A 285 -10.02 -5.27 21.10
N ILE A 286 -10.43 -4.49 20.11
CA ILE A 286 -9.74 -4.31 18.83
C ILE A 286 -9.40 -2.83 18.62
N ALA A 287 -8.21 -2.57 18.09
CA ALA A 287 -7.82 -1.25 17.64
C ALA A 287 -7.26 -1.28 16.23
N LEU A 288 -7.60 -0.26 15.44
CA LEU A 288 -6.97 0.06 14.17
C LEU A 288 -5.96 1.18 14.40
N VAL A 289 -4.79 1.06 13.79
CA VAL A 289 -3.77 2.11 13.74
C VAL A 289 -3.44 2.41 12.28
N TYR A 290 -3.44 3.69 11.94
CA TYR A 290 -2.83 4.18 10.71
C TYR A 290 -1.64 5.08 10.98
N SER A 291 -0.65 4.97 10.11
CA SER A 291 0.43 5.94 10.04
C SER A 291 0.90 6.21 8.62
N ARG A 292 1.41 7.44 8.44
CA ARG A 292 2.24 7.83 7.29
C ARG A 292 3.69 7.60 7.69
N ALA A 293 4.22 6.43 7.33
CA ALA A 293 5.56 5.99 7.69
C ALA A 293 6.59 6.36 6.61
N PHE A 294 7.87 6.17 6.92
CA PHE A 294 8.98 6.49 6.03
C PHE A 294 10.07 5.41 6.11
N LEU A 295 10.69 5.11 4.97
CA LEU A 295 11.96 4.39 4.91
C LEU A 295 13.05 5.34 4.43
N LYS A 296 14.15 5.39 5.16
CA LYS A 296 15.33 6.13 4.73
C LYS A 296 16.34 5.17 4.14
N TYR A 297 16.72 5.40 2.90
CA TYR A 297 17.82 4.68 2.27
C TYR A 297 19.04 5.57 2.18
N SER A 298 20.20 4.96 2.35
CA SER A 298 21.48 5.51 1.94
C SER A 298 22.06 4.59 0.87
N SER A 299 22.20 5.09 -0.35
CA SER A 299 22.69 4.30 -1.48
C SER A 299 24.08 4.77 -1.87
N ASP A 300 25.00 3.81 -2.03
CA ASP A 300 26.22 4.05 -2.79
C ASP A 300 25.92 3.87 -4.28
N ILE A 301 26.29 4.86 -5.08
CA ILE A 301 26.12 4.82 -6.53
C ILE A 301 26.86 3.62 -7.14
N GLN A 302 27.96 3.18 -6.52
CA GLN A 302 28.70 2.01 -6.98
C GLN A 302 27.90 0.72 -6.78
N GLU A 303 27.19 0.57 -5.66
CA GLU A 303 26.31 -0.59 -5.42
C GLU A 303 25.16 -0.62 -6.43
N ILE A 304 24.59 0.54 -6.78
CA ILE A 304 23.56 0.63 -7.83
C ILE A 304 24.12 0.11 -9.17
N TYR A 305 25.34 0.51 -9.55
CA TYR A 305 25.96 0.05 -10.79
C TYR A 305 26.35 -1.43 -10.75
N ASP A 306 26.88 -1.91 -9.63
CA ASP A 306 27.28 -3.30 -9.47
C ASP A 306 26.05 -4.24 -9.55
N SER A 307 24.88 -3.78 -9.07
CA SER A 307 23.61 -4.52 -9.18
C SER A 307 23.07 -4.67 -10.62
N LEU A 308 23.63 -3.96 -11.60
CA LEU A 308 23.21 -4.11 -13.01
C LEU A 308 23.51 -5.52 -13.54
N GLY A 309 24.57 -6.18 -13.04
CA GLY A 309 24.89 -7.56 -13.40
C GLY A 309 23.76 -8.53 -13.04
N ASP A 310 23.24 -8.41 -11.81
CA ASP A 310 22.13 -9.21 -11.31
C ASP A 310 20.84 -8.93 -12.10
N LEU A 311 20.59 -7.66 -12.44
CA LEU A 311 19.46 -7.26 -13.29
C LEU A 311 19.46 -7.98 -14.64
N PHE A 312 20.62 -8.11 -15.29
CA PHE A 312 20.73 -8.85 -16.55
C PHE A 312 20.44 -10.34 -16.35
N HIS A 313 20.94 -10.93 -15.27
CA HIS A 313 20.68 -12.34 -14.95
C HIS A 313 19.18 -12.60 -14.68
N GLU A 314 18.55 -11.80 -13.82
CA GLU A 314 17.15 -11.96 -13.44
C GLU A 314 16.17 -11.79 -14.62
N HIS A 315 16.50 -10.95 -15.60
CA HIS A 315 15.56 -10.60 -16.67
C HIS A 315 15.84 -11.28 -18.02
N LEU A 316 17.07 -11.73 -18.29
CA LEU A 316 17.38 -12.44 -19.54
C LEU A 316 17.15 -13.95 -19.43
N LEU A 317 17.31 -14.53 -18.24
CA LEU A 317 17.28 -15.99 -18.03
C LEU A 317 15.90 -16.65 -17.91
N PRO A 318 14.78 -16.00 -17.50
CA PRO A 318 13.47 -16.66 -17.50
C PRO A 318 13.05 -17.07 -18.93
N VAL A 319 12.67 -18.34 -19.13
CA VAL A 319 12.59 -18.98 -20.47
C VAL A 319 11.25 -18.75 -21.20
N GLU A 320 10.26 -18.07 -20.60
CA GLU A 320 8.90 -17.99 -21.17
C GLU A 320 8.51 -16.65 -21.79
N LYS A 321 9.42 -15.66 -21.88
CA LYS A 321 9.12 -14.34 -22.45
C LYS A 321 9.71 -14.13 -23.85
N SER A 322 9.00 -13.38 -24.70
CA SER A 322 9.50 -13.05 -26.04
C SER A 322 10.78 -12.21 -25.97
N ILE A 323 11.66 -12.30 -26.97
CA ILE A 323 12.89 -11.49 -27.04
C ILE A 323 12.56 -9.99 -26.95
N LYS A 324 11.46 -9.57 -27.58
CA LYS A 324 10.98 -8.18 -27.55
C LYS A 324 10.62 -7.75 -26.12
N GLU A 325 9.86 -8.55 -25.37
CA GLU A 325 9.52 -8.28 -23.97
C GLU A 325 10.76 -8.15 -23.09
N LYS A 326 11.72 -9.06 -23.25
CA LYS A 326 12.98 -9.04 -22.49
C LYS A 326 13.76 -7.75 -22.73
N LEU A 327 13.91 -7.34 -24.00
CA LEU A 327 14.61 -6.11 -24.36
C LEU A 327 13.90 -4.85 -23.83
N LEU A 328 12.57 -4.79 -23.92
CA LEU A 328 11.78 -3.68 -23.38
C LEU A 328 11.87 -3.60 -21.86
N LYS A 329 11.77 -4.73 -21.15
CA LYS A 329 11.94 -4.77 -19.68
C LYS A 329 13.34 -4.34 -19.27
N MET A 330 14.37 -4.77 -20.01
CA MET A 330 15.75 -4.39 -19.76
C MET A 330 15.97 -2.88 -19.96
N LEU A 331 15.45 -2.30 -21.06
CA LEU A 331 15.50 -0.86 -21.28
C LEU A 331 14.84 -0.09 -20.13
N TRP A 332 13.65 -0.53 -19.72
CA TRP A 332 12.92 0.06 -18.60
C TRP A 332 13.74 0.03 -17.30
N LYS A 333 14.29 -1.12 -16.93
CA LYS A 333 15.04 -1.28 -15.67
C LYS A 333 16.41 -0.59 -15.68
N ILE A 334 17.07 -0.49 -16.83
CA ILE A 334 18.30 0.34 -16.96
C ILE A 334 17.97 1.81 -16.72
N ASN A 335 16.93 2.34 -17.35
CA ASN A 335 16.53 3.74 -17.15
C ASN A 335 16.07 3.99 -15.71
N TYR A 336 15.41 3.02 -15.07
CA TYR A 336 15.08 3.09 -13.64
C TYR A 336 16.34 3.24 -12.79
N ARG A 337 17.36 2.39 -12.99
CA ARG A 337 18.61 2.45 -12.21
C ARG A 337 19.39 3.74 -12.46
N LEU A 338 19.38 4.25 -13.69
CA LEU A 338 19.97 5.56 -14.01
C LEU A 338 19.24 6.69 -13.29
N TYR A 339 17.91 6.67 -13.30
CA TYR A 339 17.13 7.63 -12.54
C TYR A 339 17.42 7.53 -11.03
N ASP A 340 17.51 6.31 -10.50
CA ASP A 340 17.81 6.07 -9.09
C ASP A 340 19.17 6.60 -8.67
N ALA A 341 20.20 6.42 -9.50
CA ALA A 341 21.54 6.98 -9.30
C ALA A 341 21.57 8.52 -9.24
N GLU A 342 20.62 9.21 -9.88
CA GLU A 342 20.55 10.67 -9.86
C GLU A 342 19.76 11.25 -8.67
N ARG A 343 18.99 10.44 -7.93
CA ARG A 343 18.18 10.87 -6.78
C ARG A 343 19.00 11.26 -5.54
N GLY A 344 20.31 11.04 -5.59
CA GLY A 344 21.25 11.38 -4.53
C GLY A 344 21.53 10.23 -3.55
N LYS A 345 22.52 10.45 -2.66
CA LYS A 345 23.03 9.40 -1.77
C LYS A 345 22.09 9.00 -0.64
N VAL A 346 21.17 9.89 -0.24
CA VAL A 346 20.23 9.65 0.85
C VAL A 346 18.87 10.16 0.44
N TYR A 347 17.88 9.29 0.49
CA TYR A 347 16.50 9.62 0.14
C TYR A 347 15.51 8.94 1.09
N LEU A 348 14.31 9.49 1.15
CA LEU A 348 13.20 8.99 1.95
C LEU A 348 12.10 8.48 1.05
N VAL A 349 11.64 7.27 1.30
CA VAL A 349 10.48 6.65 0.65
C VAL A 349 9.29 6.78 1.61
N PRO A 350 8.22 7.51 1.24
CA PRO A 350 6.99 7.48 2.02
C PRO A 350 6.31 6.11 1.90
N MET A 351 5.65 5.71 2.98
CA MET A 351 4.87 4.50 3.07
C MET A 351 3.57 4.75 3.82
N LYS A 352 2.64 3.81 3.71
CA LYS A 352 1.54 3.70 4.67
C LYS A 352 1.75 2.48 5.55
N PHE A 353 1.34 2.65 6.79
CA PHE A 353 1.32 1.59 7.78
C PHE A 353 -0.09 1.48 8.31
N THR A 354 -0.65 0.29 8.20
CA THR A 354 -1.93 -0.07 8.82
C THR A 354 -1.69 -1.23 9.75
N ALA A 355 -2.19 -1.14 10.98
CA ALA A 355 -2.12 -2.23 11.93
C ALA A 355 -3.45 -2.46 12.64
N ILE A 356 -3.68 -3.72 13.00
CA ILE A 356 -4.77 -4.15 13.84
C ILE A 356 -4.14 -4.75 15.09
N LEU A 357 -4.51 -4.20 16.23
CA LEU A 357 -4.13 -4.71 17.53
C LEU A 357 -5.34 -5.31 18.22
N VAL A 358 -5.11 -6.37 18.98
CA VAL A 358 -6.09 -7.01 19.85
C VAL A 358 -5.64 -6.93 21.30
N LYS A 359 -6.60 -6.76 22.21
CA LYS A 359 -6.33 -6.70 23.64
C LYS A 359 -6.15 -8.13 24.18
N GLU A 360 -4.98 -8.40 24.72
CA GLU A 360 -4.67 -9.64 25.44
C GLU A 360 -4.35 -9.33 26.90
N LYS A 361 -5.31 -9.62 27.79
CA LYS A 361 -5.26 -9.20 29.19
C LYS A 361 -5.18 -7.66 29.25
N GLU A 362 -4.05 -7.11 29.71
CA GLU A 362 -3.82 -5.67 29.83
C GLU A 362 -2.97 -5.09 28.71
N ASN A 363 -2.49 -5.91 27.76
CA ASN A 363 -1.58 -5.48 26.70
C ASN A 363 -2.23 -5.53 25.33
N TRP A 364 -1.92 -4.57 24.49
CA TRP A 364 -2.29 -4.58 23.08
C TRP A 364 -1.23 -5.29 22.26
N LYS A 365 -1.66 -6.19 21.38
CA LYS A 365 -0.78 -6.99 20.54
C LYS A 365 -1.20 -6.97 19.08
N PHE A 366 -0.23 -6.89 18.18
CA PHE A 366 -0.48 -6.95 16.74
C PHE A 366 -1.08 -8.29 16.35
N GLN A 367 -2.22 -8.22 15.66
CA GLN A 367 -2.88 -9.32 14.99
C GLN A 367 -2.68 -9.21 13.47
N HIS A 368 -2.69 -7.99 12.94
CA HIS A 368 -2.42 -7.73 11.53
C HIS A 368 -1.55 -6.50 11.36
N ILE A 369 -0.62 -6.57 10.41
CA ILE A 369 0.15 -5.43 9.91
C ILE A 369 0.04 -5.43 8.39
N HIS A 370 -0.02 -4.24 7.83
CA HIS A 370 -0.07 -4.01 6.39
C HIS A 370 0.85 -2.83 6.08
N PHE A 371 2.04 -3.17 5.59
CA PHE A 371 2.97 -2.21 5.01
C PHE A 371 2.58 -1.96 3.56
N SER A 372 2.56 -0.71 3.13
CA SER A 372 2.30 -0.41 1.73
C SER A 372 3.16 0.72 1.21
N ASP A 373 3.67 0.50 0.01
CA ASP A 373 4.26 1.54 -0.79
C ASP A 373 3.20 2.53 -1.28
N ILE A 374 3.69 3.72 -1.63
CA ILE A 374 2.89 4.74 -2.27
C ILE A 374 2.85 4.49 -3.78
N VAL A 375 1.63 4.38 -4.31
CA VAL A 375 1.34 4.23 -5.75
C VAL A 375 0.41 5.37 -6.17
N ASP A 376 0.99 6.46 -6.67
CA ASP A 376 0.25 7.66 -7.08
C ASP A 376 -0.32 7.55 -8.51
N GLU A 377 0.30 6.69 -9.32
CA GLU A 377 -0.10 6.47 -10.71
C GLU A 377 -0.75 5.09 -10.89
N MET A 378 -0.77 4.58 -12.13
CA MET A 378 -1.15 3.19 -12.36
C MET A 378 -0.12 2.26 -11.72
N PRO A 379 -0.56 1.17 -11.05
CA PRO A 379 0.35 0.18 -10.50
C PRO A 379 1.30 -0.38 -11.56
N LYS A 380 2.54 -0.61 -11.15
CA LYS A 380 3.63 -1.04 -12.03
C LYS A 380 3.60 -2.51 -12.38
N GLU A 381 3.12 -3.34 -11.47
CA GLU A 381 3.01 -4.78 -11.67
C GLU A 381 1.58 -5.17 -12.01
N ARG A 382 1.42 -5.65 -13.25
CA ARG A 382 0.21 -6.32 -13.69
C ARG A 382 0.49 -7.78 -14.00
N ILE A 383 -0.54 -8.58 -13.90
CA ILE A 383 -0.57 -9.96 -14.38
C ILE A 383 -1.28 -10.01 -15.74
N ILE A 384 -0.85 -10.94 -16.60
CA ILE A 384 -1.40 -11.15 -17.96
C ILE A 384 -2.29 -12.39 -17.96
#